data_AF-A0A1G1DLB8-F1
#
_entry.id   AF-A0A1G1DLB8-F1
#
_cell.length_a   1.000
_cell.length_b   1.000
_cell.length_c   1.000
_cell.angle_alpha   90.00
_cell.angle_beta   90.00
_cell.angle_gamma   90.00
#
_symmetry.space_group_name_H-M   'P 1'
#
loop_
_entity.id
_entity.type
_entity.pdbx_description
1 polymer ?
#
loop_
_entity_poly.entity_id
_entity_poly.type
_entity_poly.pdbx_seq_one_letter_code
_entity_poly.pdbx_strand_id
1 'polypeptide(L)'
;MPLGKNEFIQIFPRSKPLKTYEIIERLNLEEYLMSYGFKIQNKDSFSEIKTKAISNRDNSKWILDNYEQLKGMLGLLYKELKEERKQKRYHLSAIFDRDIMRIENELLDRYVFEVKQRQITKDMTKDEIVYLTGGWFEEYVFNEVYGLAEDRVFDDAMMGVTIESLDKTTNELDIAFMKSNVFYHIECKTLGDEKKQEIIKDEVYKKGAILKRLGLGEKRAIICTTHNQISEALSVRAKEYGVEILPIQHVRDLKRWLSERFEAN
;
A
#
# COMPACT_ATOMS: atom_id res chain seq x y z
N MET A 1 20.94 -0.58 -23.58
CA MET A 1 20.57 -0.97 -22.20
C MET A 1 20.40 0.30 -21.41
N PRO A 2 19.21 0.58 -20.84
CA PRO A 2 19.09 1.63 -19.84
C PRO A 2 19.93 1.24 -18.62
N LEU A 3 20.89 2.09 -18.26
CA LEU A 3 21.72 1.95 -17.06
C LEU A 3 21.32 3.05 -16.10
N GLY A 4 20.49 2.73 -15.10
CA GLY A 4 20.11 3.63 -14.00
C GLY A 4 19.23 4.84 -14.38
N LYS A 5 19.19 5.23 -15.66
CA LYS A 5 18.39 6.33 -16.21
C LYS A 5 17.52 5.83 -17.36
N ASN A 6 16.37 6.47 -17.54
CA ASN A 6 15.40 6.14 -18.59
C ASN A 6 15.84 6.68 -19.96
N GLU A 7 17.06 6.30 -20.37
CA GLU A 7 17.76 6.80 -21.53
C GLU A 7 18.48 5.65 -22.23
N PHE A 8 18.69 5.76 -23.54
CA PHE A 8 19.63 4.90 -24.25
C PHE A 8 20.83 5.69 -24.79
N ILE A 9 22.00 5.08 -24.69
CA ILE A 9 23.26 5.65 -25.16
C ILE A 9 23.62 5.01 -26.49
N GLN A 10 23.79 5.82 -27.52
CA GLN A 10 24.29 5.38 -28.81
C GLN A 10 25.80 5.14 -28.75
N ILE A 11 26.20 3.87 -28.68
CA ILE A 11 27.60 3.43 -28.60
C ILE A 11 28.27 3.21 -29.97
N PHE A 12 27.49 3.19 -31.05
CA PHE A 12 27.99 3.02 -32.43
C PHE A 12 27.35 4.04 -33.38
N PRO A 13 28.12 4.62 -34.32
CA PRO A 13 29.55 4.40 -34.57
C PRO A 13 30.47 5.02 -33.50
N ARG A 14 31.55 4.30 -33.15
CA ARG A 14 32.52 4.73 -32.10
C ARG A 14 33.26 6.04 -32.43
N SER A 15 33.27 6.44 -33.69
CA SER A 15 33.93 7.66 -34.18
C SER A 15 33.14 8.94 -33.90
N LYS A 16 31.91 8.85 -33.40
CA LYS A 16 31.08 9.99 -33.02
C LYS A 16 31.00 10.13 -31.50
N PRO A 17 30.80 11.35 -30.96
CA PRO A 17 30.49 11.54 -29.55
C PRO A 17 29.28 10.70 -29.15
N LEU A 18 29.32 10.14 -27.93
CA LEU A 18 28.17 9.42 -27.37
C LEU A 18 26.97 10.36 -27.34
N LYS A 19 25.88 9.92 -27.94
CA LYS A 19 24.59 10.61 -27.87
C LYS A 19 23.69 9.84 -26.91
N THR A 20 23.06 10.59 -26.02
CA THR A 20 22.04 10.08 -25.11
C THR A 20 20.69 10.53 -25.64
N TYR A 21 19.75 9.60 -25.63
CA TYR A 21 18.37 9.85 -26.03
C TYR A 21 17.47 9.41 -24.89
N GLU A 22 16.52 10.27 -24.53
CA GLU A 22 15.46 9.90 -23.60
C GLU A 22 14.59 8.81 -24.21
N ILE A 23 14.24 7.80 -23.42
CA ILE A 23 13.18 6.86 -23.79
C ILE A 23 11.88 7.58 -23.47
N ILE A 24 11.02 7.83 -24.46
CA ILE A 24 9.75 8.56 -24.26
C ILE A 24 8.59 7.60 -23.95
N GLU A 25 8.71 6.36 -24.38
CA GLU A 25 7.75 5.30 -24.12
C GLU A 25 7.73 4.96 -22.63
N ARG A 26 6.53 4.72 -22.09
CA ARG A 26 6.29 4.35 -20.70
C ARG A 26 5.56 3.02 -20.66
N LEU A 27 6.18 2.03 -20.03
CA LEU A 27 5.56 0.75 -19.74
C LEU A 27 4.50 0.95 -18.67
N ASN A 28 3.31 0.39 -18.91
CA ASN A 28 2.33 0.22 -17.84
C ASN A 28 2.69 -0.97 -16.95
N LEU A 29 1.97 -1.11 -15.83
CA LEU A 29 2.26 -2.13 -14.83
C LEU A 29 2.14 -3.56 -15.40
N GLU A 30 1.14 -3.79 -16.24
CA GLU A 30 0.91 -5.09 -16.85
C GLU A 30 2.06 -5.49 -17.78
N GLU A 31 2.46 -4.59 -18.68
CA GLU A 31 3.56 -4.80 -19.62
C GLU A 31 4.86 -5.12 -18.90
N TYR A 32 5.16 -4.37 -17.83
CA TYR A 32 6.33 -4.63 -17.00
C TYR A 32 6.26 -6.02 -16.37
N LEU A 33 5.18 -6.35 -15.67
CA LEU A 33 5.04 -7.64 -14.99
C LEU A 33 5.10 -8.83 -15.97
N MET A 34 4.46 -8.70 -17.13
CA MET A 34 4.51 -9.72 -18.19
C MET A 34 5.93 -9.94 -18.71
N SER A 35 6.74 -8.88 -18.86
CA SER A 35 8.14 -9.00 -19.29
C SER A 35 9.02 -9.78 -18.30
N TYR A 36 8.62 -9.82 -17.02
CA TYR A 36 9.27 -10.60 -15.96
C TYR A 36 8.61 -11.97 -15.70
N GLY A 37 7.66 -12.40 -16.53
CA GLY A 37 7.01 -13.71 -16.41
C GLY A 37 5.90 -13.77 -15.35
N PHE A 38 5.31 -12.63 -14.99
CA PHE A 38 4.15 -12.56 -14.11
C PHE A 38 2.88 -12.23 -14.89
N LYS A 39 1.74 -12.77 -14.43
CA LYS A 39 0.41 -12.45 -14.94
C LYS A 39 -0.46 -11.86 -13.84
N ILE A 40 -1.18 -10.79 -14.16
CA ILE A 40 -2.20 -10.24 -13.27
C ILE A 40 -3.47 -11.09 -13.39
N GLN A 41 -3.97 -11.60 -12.26
CA GLN A 41 -5.13 -12.50 -12.22
C GLN A 41 -6.47 -11.76 -12.11
N ASN A 42 -6.48 -10.56 -11.52
CA ASN A 42 -7.69 -9.86 -11.11
C ASN A 42 -7.93 -8.53 -11.87
N LYS A 43 -7.53 -8.48 -13.16
CA LYS A 43 -7.63 -7.26 -13.99
C LYS A 43 -9.05 -6.68 -14.04
N ASP A 44 -10.05 -7.55 -14.16
CA ASP A 44 -11.45 -7.15 -14.29
C ASP A 44 -11.99 -6.44 -13.03
N SER A 45 -11.34 -6.63 -11.88
CA SER A 45 -11.73 -5.96 -10.62
C SER A 45 -11.14 -4.56 -10.43
N PHE A 46 -10.15 -4.13 -11.23
CA PHE A 46 -9.42 -2.89 -10.96
C PHE A 46 -10.28 -1.63 -11.05
N SER A 47 -11.23 -1.58 -11.99
CA SER A 47 -12.13 -0.43 -12.10
C SER A 47 -13.01 -0.28 -10.85
N GLU A 48 -13.51 -1.40 -10.31
CA GLU A 48 -14.33 -1.42 -9.10
C GLU A 48 -13.50 -1.05 -7.86
N ILE A 49 -12.33 -1.69 -7.68
CA ILE A 49 -11.40 -1.42 -6.58
C ILE A 49 -11.01 0.06 -6.56
N LYS A 50 -10.62 0.62 -7.71
CA LYS A 50 -10.25 2.03 -7.85
C LYS A 50 -11.42 2.96 -7.51
N THR A 51 -12.61 2.70 -8.05
CA THR A 51 -13.80 3.53 -7.80
C THR A 51 -14.14 3.56 -6.32
N LYS A 52 -14.10 2.39 -5.67
CA LYS A 52 -14.33 2.26 -4.24
C LYS A 52 -13.29 3.02 -3.42
N ALA A 53 -12.00 2.83 -3.69
CA ALA A 53 -10.94 3.53 -2.97
C ALA A 53 -11.06 5.05 -3.11
N ILE A 54 -11.39 5.56 -4.30
CA ILE A 54 -11.64 6.99 -4.52
C ILE A 54 -12.89 7.46 -3.75
N SER A 55 -13.97 6.68 -3.75
CA SER A 55 -15.20 7.03 -3.02
C SER A 55 -15.01 7.13 -1.50
N ASN A 56 -14.05 6.37 -0.96
CA ASN A 56 -13.71 6.35 0.45
C ASN A 56 -12.58 7.30 0.83
N ARG A 57 -12.02 8.08 -0.12
CA ARG A 57 -10.82 8.93 0.08
C ARG A 57 -10.90 9.76 1.35
N ASP A 58 -12.00 10.48 1.54
CA ASP A 58 -12.19 11.38 2.69
C ASP A 58 -12.31 10.61 4.01
N ASN A 59 -12.96 9.44 3.99
CA ASN A 59 -13.08 8.58 5.18
C ASN A 59 -11.72 7.99 5.56
N SER A 60 -10.98 7.46 4.59
CA SER A 60 -9.65 6.88 4.80
C SER A 60 -8.68 7.93 5.34
N LYS A 61 -8.71 9.15 4.79
CA LYS A 61 -7.95 10.29 5.31
C LYS A 61 -8.38 10.67 6.73
N TRP A 62 -9.68 10.76 7.00
CA TRP A 62 -10.18 11.12 8.32
C TRP A 62 -9.79 10.09 9.38
N ILE A 63 -9.80 8.79 9.05
CA ILE A 63 -9.31 7.73 9.94
C ILE A 63 -7.83 7.92 10.24
N LEU A 64 -6.99 8.21 9.22
CA LEU A 64 -5.56 8.47 9.43
C LEU A 64 -5.31 9.68 10.32
N ASP A 65 -5.99 10.79 10.05
CA ASP A 65 -5.82 12.04 10.78
C ASP A 65 -6.11 11.84 12.28
N ASN A 66 -7.11 11.01 12.59
CA ASN A 66 -7.57 10.68 13.94
C ASN A 66 -7.04 9.34 14.48
N TYR A 67 -6.06 8.72 13.82
CA TYR A 67 -5.63 7.34 14.11
C TYR A 67 -5.24 7.12 15.57
N GLU A 68 -4.53 8.06 16.19
CA GLU A 68 -4.09 7.91 17.59
C GLU A 68 -5.24 7.75 18.58
N GLN A 69 -6.39 8.39 18.30
CA GLN A 69 -7.58 8.28 19.14
C GLN A 69 -8.44 7.08 18.75
N LEU A 70 -8.36 6.64 17.48
CA LEU A 70 -9.13 5.52 16.95
C LEU A 70 -8.44 4.15 17.11
N LYS A 71 -7.12 4.11 17.34
CA LYS A 71 -6.35 2.84 17.31
C LYS A 71 -6.87 1.78 18.28
N GLY A 72 -7.44 2.19 19.42
CA GLY A 72 -8.11 1.28 20.36
C GLY A 72 -9.36 0.63 19.75
N MET A 73 -10.26 1.45 19.20
CA MET A 73 -11.46 0.98 18.50
C MET A 73 -11.12 0.12 17.27
N LEU A 74 -10.19 0.56 16.43
CA LEU A 74 -9.75 -0.20 15.26
C LEU A 74 -9.09 -1.53 15.66
N GLY A 75 -8.34 -1.54 16.77
CA GLY A 75 -7.75 -2.76 17.34
C GLY A 75 -8.81 -3.74 17.83
N LEU A 76 -9.88 -3.26 18.46
CA LEU A 76 -11.03 -4.09 18.83
C LEU A 76 -11.71 -4.66 17.57
N LEU A 77 -12.08 -3.81 16.61
CA LEU A 77 -12.72 -4.24 15.37
C LEU A 77 -11.86 -5.28 14.64
N TYR A 78 -10.55 -5.06 14.55
CA TYR A 78 -9.63 -6.05 13.99
C TYR A 78 -9.68 -7.38 14.72
N LYS A 79 -9.61 -7.36 16.06
CA LYS A 79 -9.63 -8.58 16.87
C LYS A 79 -10.93 -9.38 16.66
N GLU A 80 -12.07 -8.71 16.62
CA GLU A 80 -13.38 -9.35 16.50
C GLU A 80 -13.69 -9.81 15.06
N LEU A 81 -13.10 -9.16 14.04
CA LEU A 81 -13.49 -9.37 12.64
C LEU A 81 -12.42 -10.05 11.77
N LYS A 82 -11.17 -10.20 12.21
CA LYS A 82 -10.07 -10.70 11.35
C LYS A 82 -10.33 -12.08 10.74
N GLU A 83 -10.96 -12.99 11.50
CA GLU A 83 -11.29 -14.34 11.02
C GLU A 83 -12.47 -14.33 10.03
N GLU A 84 -13.24 -13.24 10.04
CA GLU A 84 -14.49 -13.08 9.29
C GLU A 84 -14.29 -12.34 7.95
N ARG A 85 -13.05 -11.95 7.60
CA ARG A 85 -12.72 -11.24 6.35
C ARG A 85 -13.11 -12.00 5.07
N LYS A 86 -13.35 -13.31 5.16
CA LYS A 86 -13.80 -14.15 4.03
C LYS A 86 -15.33 -14.30 3.97
N GLN A 87 -16.04 -13.96 5.05
CA GLN A 87 -17.49 -14.08 5.10
C GLN A 87 -18.17 -12.98 4.28
N LYS A 88 -19.27 -13.32 3.61
CA LYS A 88 -20.05 -12.33 2.85
C LYS A 88 -20.80 -11.35 3.76
N ARG A 89 -21.27 -11.86 4.90
CA ARG A 89 -21.97 -11.11 5.95
C ARG A 89 -21.57 -11.64 7.31
N TYR A 90 -21.53 -10.77 8.31
CA TYR A 90 -21.25 -11.14 9.69
C TYR A 90 -22.00 -10.20 10.64
N HIS A 91 -22.64 -10.76 11.67
CA HIS A 91 -23.26 -9.96 12.71
C HIS A 91 -22.25 -9.68 13.81
N LEU A 92 -21.74 -8.45 13.89
CA LEU A 92 -20.86 -8.04 14.98
C LEU A 92 -21.69 -7.67 16.20
N SER A 93 -21.26 -8.18 17.36
CA SER A 93 -21.65 -7.67 18.68
C SER A 93 -20.43 -7.66 19.59
N ALA A 94 -19.94 -6.46 19.94
CA ALA A 94 -18.76 -6.29 20.77
C ALA A 94 -19.03 -5.32 21.92
N ILE A 95 -18.35 -5.53 23.04
CA ILE A 95 -18.44 -4.66 24.23
C ILE A 95 -17.09 -3.99 24.44
N PHE A 96 -17.12 -2.68 24.61
CA PHE A 96 -15.97 -1.87 24.92
C PHE A 96 -15.67 -1.89 26.43
N ASP A 97 -14.39 -1.97 26.79
CA ASP A 97 -13.92 -2.05 28.19
C ASP A 97 -13.96 -0.69 28.92
N ARG A 98 -14.24 0.38 28.18
CA ARG A 98 -14.49 1.74 28.66
C ARG A 98 -15.64 2.40 27.91
N ASP A 99 -15.98 3.63 28.28
CA ASP A 99 -16.92 4.44 27.52
C ASP A 99 -16.33 4.80 26.14
N ILE A 100 -17.23 4.88 25.16
CA ILE A 100 -16.90 5.23 23.78
C ILE A 100 -16.59 6.72 23.73
N MET A 101 -15.42 7.07 23.20
CA MET A 101 -14.99 8.46 23.08
C MET A 101 -15.69 9.15 21.92
N ARG A 102 -15.77 10.49 21.95
CA ARG A 102 -16.43 11.30 20.91
C ARG A 102 -16.02 10.91 19.48
N ILE A 103 -14.71 10.80 19.23
CA ILE A 103 -14.19 10.49 17.89
C ILE A 103 -14.46 9.04 17.47
N GLU A 104 -14.52 8.11 18.42
CA GLU A 104 -14.92 6.73 18.16
C GLU A 104 -16.41 6.67 17.81
N ASN A 105 -17.24 7.47 18.49
CA ASN A 105 -18.65 7.60 18.15
C ASN A 105 -18.82 8.18 16.72
N GLU A 106 -18.03 9.19 16.35
CA GLU A 106 -18.03 9.72 14.98
C GLU A 106 -17.67 8.64 13.94
N LEU A 107 -16.72 7.74 14.24
CA LEU A 107 -16.43 6.59 13.38
C LEU A 107 -17.63 5.64 13.30
N LEU A 108 -18.20 5.27 14.44
CA LEU A 108 -19.34 4.35 14.52
C LEU A 108 -20.57 4.90 13.78
N ASP A 109 -20.84 6.20 13.90
CA ASP A 109 -21.92 6.89 13.20
C ASP A 109 -21.70 6.87 11.67
N ARG A 110 -20.49 7.15 11.19
CA ARG A 110 -20.13 7.10 9.76
C ARG A 110 -20.42 5.74 9.13
N TYR A 111 -20.20 4.67 9.88
CA TYR A 111 -20.43 3.30 9.44
C TYR A 111 -21.73 2.71 9.97
N VAL A 112 -22.63 3.53 10.53
CA VAL A 112 -23.99 3.13 10.93
C VAL A 112 -23.98 1.92 11.88
N PHE A 113 -23.14 1.97 12.90
CA PHE A 113 -23.19 1.02 14.02
C PHE A 113 -24.32 1.41 14.98
N GLU A 114 -24.99 0.40 15.53
CA GLU A 114 -25.86 0.62 16.69
C GLU A 114 -25.01 0.67 17.95
N VAL A 115 -25.20 1.71 18.75
CA VAL A 115 -24.46 1.92 20.00
C VAL A 115 -25.43 1.95 21.17
N LYS A 116 -25.25 1.03 22.13
CA LYS A 116 -26.01 0.99 23.38
C LYS A 116 -25.02 0.98 24.54
N GLN A 117 -24.85 2.14 25.17
CA GLN A 117 -23.83 2.36 26.21
C GLN A 117 -22.43 2.02 25.70
N ARG A 118 -21.93 0.83 26.06
CA ARG A 118 -20.58 0.33 25.70
C ARG A 118 -20.63 -0.82 24.71
N GLN A 119 -21.82 -1.22 24.26
CA GLN A 119 -22.00 -2.27 23.26
C GLN A 119 -22.17 -1.65 21.88
N ILE A 120 -21.46 -2.19 20.90
CA ILE A 120 -21.62 -1.89 19.48
C ILE A 120 -22.15 -3.12 18.75
N THR A 121 -23.13 -2.92 17.87
CA THR A 121 -23.68 -3.98 17.02
C THR A 121 -23.87 -3.52 15.58
N LYS A 122 -23.64 -4.41 14.62
CA LYS A 122 -23.87 -4.13 13.19
C LYS A 122 -23.90 -5.41 12.37
N ASP A 123 -24.82 -5.50 11.42
CA ASP A 123 -24.73 -6.46 10.32
C ASP A 123 -23.75 -5.93 9.26
N MET A 124 -22.58 -6.55 9.18
CA MET A 124 -21.49 -6.10 8.35
C MET A 124 -21.41 -6.88 7.05
N THR A 125 -21.11 -6.19 5.96
CA THR A 125 -20.71 -6.79 4.68
C THR A 125 -19.23 -7.15 4.69
N LYS A 126 -18.82 -8.07 3.80
CA LYS A 126 -17.40 -8.39 3.58
C LYS A 126 -16.54 -7.13 3.39
N ASP A 127 -17.06 -6.17 2.64
CA ASP A 127 -16.36 -4.96 2.25
C ASP A 127 -16.11 -4.04 3.44
N GLU A 128 -17.09 -3.87 4.31
CA GLU A 128 -16.93 -3.11 5.56
C GLU A 128 -15.96 -3.81 6.51
N ILE A 129 -16.01 -5.15 6.59
CA ILE A 129 -15.08 -5.94 7.39
C ILE A 129 -13.65 -5.73 6.90
N VAL A 130 -13.39 -5.92 5.60
CA VAL A 130 -12.05 -5.74 5.03
C VAL A 130 -11.54 -4.31 5.21
N TYR A 131 -12.40 -3.32 4.98
CA TYR A 131 -12.06 -1.90 5.13
C TYR A 131 -11.67 -1.56 6.57
N LEU A 132 -12.53 -1.87 7.55
CA LEU A 132 -12.30 -1.50 8.96
C LEU A 132 -11.20 -2.32 9.65
N THR A 133 -10.83 -3.47 9.07
CA THR A 133 -9.71 -4.30 9.57
C THR A 133 -8.37 -4.02 8.87
N GLY A 134 -8.24 -2.92 8.13
CA GLY A 134 -6.96 -2.44 7.60
C GLY A 134 -7.05 -1.89 6.17
N GLY A 135 -8.07 -2.26 5.40
CA GLY A 135 -8.23 -1.81 4.02
C GLY A 135 -8.35 -0.28 3.88
N TRP A 136 -8.83 0.42 4.93
CA TRP A 136 -8.84 1.89 4.96
C TRP A 136 -7.46 2.51 4.74
N PHE A 137 -6.40 1.85 5.23
CA PHE A 137 -5.03 2.37 5.12
C PHE A 137 -4.45 2.10 3.74
N GLU A 138 -4.73 0.92 3.16
CA GLU A 138 -4.39 0.62 1.77
C GLU A 138 -5.08 1.61 0.83
N GLU A 139 -6.38 1.89 1.04
CA GLU A 139 -7.13 2.86 0.24
C GLU A 139 -6.60 4.29 0.42
N TYR A 140 -6.20 4.69 1.63
CA TYR A 140 -5.52 5.98 1.84
C TYR A 140 -4.22 6.06 1.03
N VAL A 141 -3.33 5.09 1.21
CA VAL A 141 -2.02 5.05 0.53
C VAL A 141 -2.19 5.04 -0.99
N PHE A 142 -3.15 4.25 -1.49
CA PHE A 142 -3.48 4.23 -2.92
C PHE A 142 -3.95 5.60 -3.42
N ASN A 143 -4.82 6.31 -2.69
CA ASN A 143 -5.29 7.62 -3.12
C ASN A 143 -4.14 8.64 -3.24
N GLU A 144 -3.16 8.60 -2.34
CA GLU A 144 -1.97 9.46 -2.40
C GLU A 144 -1.09 9.13 -3.63
N VAL A 145 -0.85 7.84 -3.88
CA VAL A 145 -0.09 7.35 -5.05
C VAL A 145 -0.83 7.64 -6.36
N TYR A 146 -2.13 7.38 -6.39
CA TYR A 146 -2.97 7.60 -7.56
C TYR A 146 -3.06 9.09 -7.90
N GLY A 147 -3.11 9.97 -6.90
CA GLY A 147 -3.01 11.41 -7.11
C GLY A 147 -1.73 11.83 -7.84
N LEU A 148 -0.61 11.13 -7.64
CA LEU A 148 0.64 11.36 -8.39
C LEU A 148 0.60 10.83 -9.83
N ALA A 149 -0.18 9.79 -10.09
CA ALA A 149 -0.46 9.36 -11.45
C ALA A 149 -1.36 10.37 -12.18
N GLU A 150 -2.35 10.94 -11.50
CA GLU A 150 -3.20 12.01 -12.05
C GLU A 150 -2.37 13.27 -12.38
N ASP A 151 -1.41 13.61 -11.51
CA ASP A 151 -0.47 14.71 -11.72
C ASP A 151 0.64 14.40 -12.75
N ARG A 152 0.62 13.19 -13.35
CA ARG A 152 1.63 12.68 -14.31
C ARG A 152 3.05 12.60 -13.75
N VAL A 153 3.19 12.56 -12.43
CA VAL A 153 4.45 12.23 -11.76
C VAL A 153 4.73 10.74 -11.90
N PHE A 154 3.71 9.90 -11.76
CA PHE A 154 3.77 8.45 -12.03
C PHE A 154 3.10 8.08 -13.35
N ASP A 155 3.59 7.02 -13.98
CA ASP A 155 3.11 6.59 -15.30
C ASP A 155 1.85 5.71 -15.20
N ASP A 156 1.75 4.92 -14.13
CA ASP A 156 0.64 4.01 -13.86
C ASP A 156 0.57 3.68 -12.36
N ALA A 157 -0.63 3.38 -11.83
CA ALA A 157 -0.83 3.01 -10.43
C ALA A 157 -2.08 2.13 -10.25
N MET A 158 -1.93 1.01 -9.52
CA MET A 158 -2.98 0.05 -9.23
C MET A 158 -2.95 -0.39 -7.76
N MET A 159 -4.11 -0.80 -7.23
CA MET A 159 -4.28 -1.31 -5.87
C MET A 159 -4.81 -2.76 -5.91
N GLY A 160 -4.42 -3.56 -4.91
CA GLY A 160 -4.88 -4.93 -4.73
C GLY A 160 -4.49 -5.84 -5.88
N VAL A 161 -3.25 -5.75 -6.37
CA VAL A 161 -2.80 -6.47 -7.56
C VAL A 161 -2.43 -7.91 -7.19
N THR A 162 -3.13 -8.89 -7.76
CA THR A 162 -2.80 -10.31 -7.62
C THR A 162 -1.95 -10.77 -8.80
N ILE A 163 -0.68 -11.08 -8.56
CA ILE A 163 0.26 -11.58 -9.56
C ILE A 163 0.50 -13.09 -9.41
N GLU A 164 0.56 -13.80 -10.52
CA GLU A 164 0.92 -15.22 -10.60
C GLU A 164 2.21 -15.36 -11.42
N SER A 165 3.24 -16.03 -10.87
CA SER A 165 4.44 -16.39 -11.62
C SER A 165 4.24 -17.64 -12.48
N LEU A 166 5.18 -17.91 -13.39
CA LEU A 166 5.19 -19.11 -14.23
C LEU A 166 5.13 -20.43 -13.43
N ASP A 167 5.66 -20.44 -12.20
CA ASP A 167 5.64 -21.58 -11.27
C ASP A 167 4.31 -21.69 -10.48
N LYS A 168 3.28 -20.91 -10.84
CA LYS A 168 1.95 -20.87 -10.21
C LYS A 168 1.95 -20.37 -8.76
N THR A 169 3.00 -19.68 -8.34
CA THR A 169 3.00 -18.95 -7.06
C THR A 169 2.23 -17.65 -7.22
N THR A 170 1.23 -17.44 -6.37
CA THR A 170 0.46 -16.20 -6.31
C THR A 170 0.97 -15.28 -5.22
N ASN A 171 1.07 -13.98 -5.51
CA ASN A 171 1.35 -12.94 -4.54
C ASN A 171 0.33 -11.80 -4.71
N GLU A 172 -0.01 -11.17 -3.60
CA GLU A 172 -0.80 -9.94 -3.58
C GLU A 172 0.15 -8.76 -3.29
N LEU A 173 -0.08 -7.66 -4.01
CA LEU A 173 0.59 -6.39 -3.83
C LEU A 173 -0.49 -5.35 -3.47
N ASP A 174 -0.36 -4.71 -2.32
CA ASP A 174 -1.37 -3.76 -1.86
C ASP A 174 -1.46 -2.57 -2.83
N ILE A 175 -0.33 -1.96 -3.17
CA ILE A 175 -0.24 -0.93 -4.22
C ILE A 175 0.97 -1.21 -5.11
N ALA A 176 0.81 -1.05 -6.42
CA ALA A 176 1.88 -1.15 -7.40
C ALA A 176 1.81 0.02 -8.38
N PHE A 177 2.96 0.58 -8.75
CA PHE A 177 3.01 1.73 -9.65
C PHE A 177 4.27 1.73 -10.51
N MET A 178 4.22 2.47 -11.62
CA MET A 178 5.31 2.65 -12.57
C MET A 178 5.82 4.09 -12.52
N LYS A 179 7.15 4.24 -12.52
CA LYS A 179 7.82 5.53 -12.72
C LYS A 179 9.05 5.36 -13.58
N SER A 180 9.09 6.04 -14.71
CA SER A 180 10.22 6.07 -15.64
C SER A 180 10.70 4.67 -16.02
N ASN A 181 9.75 3.79 -16.38
CA ASN A 181 9.97 2.37 -16.71
C ASN A 181 10.53 1.52 -15.57
N VAL A 182 10.42 1.99 -14.32
CA VAL A 182 10.77 1.24 -13.12
C VAL A 182 9.49 0.90 -12.34
N PHE A 183 9.36 -0.37 -11.99
CA PHE A 183 8.30 -0.87 -11.13
C PHE A 183 8.59 -0.60 -9.65
N TYR A 184 7.55 -0.16 -8.95
CA TYR A 184 7.54 0.02 -7.50
C TYR A 184 6.30 -0.63 -6.91
N HIS A 185 6.39 -1.03 -5.64
CA HIS A 185 5.22 -1.44 -4.88
C HIS A 185 5.29 -0.96 -3.44
N ILE A 186 4.11 -0.77 -2.87
CA ILE A 186 3.91 -0.40 -1.47
C ILE A 186 3.11 -1.50 -0.80
N GLU A 187 3.58 -1.96 0.36
CA GLU A 187 2.83 -2.79 1.28
C GLU A 187 2.37 -1.94 2.47
N CYS A 188 1.15 -2.16 2.94
CA CYS A 188 0.51 -1.42 4.01
C CYS A 188 0.35 -2.30 5.24
N LYS A 189 0.95 -1.91 6.37
CA LYS A 189 0.81 -2.61 7.65
C LYS A 189 0.20 -1.72 8.71
N THR A 190 -1.09 -1.94 8.98
CA THR A 190 -1.81 -1.35 10.10
C THR A 190 -1.77 -2.26 11.31
N LEU A 191 -1.96 -1.69 12.51
CA LEU A 191 -2.34 -2.41 13.74
C LEU A 191 -1.36 -3.56 14.06
N GLY A 192 -0.43 -3.30 14.96
CA GLY A 192 0.53 -4.29 15.44
C GLY A 192 1.08 -3.90 16.80
N ASP A 193 1.77 -4.82 17.46
CA ASP A 193 2.53 -4.48 18.65
C ASP A 193 3.72 -3.59 18.25
N GLU A 194 3.59 -2.28 18.53
CA GLU A 194 4.62 -1.27 18.23
C GLU A 194 6.00 -1.66 18.77
N LYS A 195 6.05 -2.40 19.88
CA LYS A 195 7.31 -2.81 20.52
C LYS A 195 7.95 -4.01 19.83
N LYS A 196 7.14 -4.93 19.29
CA LYS A 196 7.66 -6.15 18.67
C LYS A 196 8.00 -5.98 17.19
N GLN A 197 7.23 -5.19 16.45
CA GLN A 197 7.45 -4.92 15.01
C GLN A 197 7.58 -6.18 14.13
N GLU A 198 7.13 -7.34 14.61
CA GLU A 198 7.27 -8.63 13.93
C GLU A 198 6.59 -8.63 12.55
N ILE A 199 5.40 -8.04 12.46
CA ILE A 199 4.65 -7.92 11.21
C ILE A 199 5.46 -7.17 10.13
N ILE A 200 6.17 -6.10 10.51
CA ILE A 200 6.99 -5.31 9.59
C ILE A 200 8.24 -6.10 9.21
N LYS A 201 8.86 -6.78 10.19
CA LYS A 201 10.05 -7.62 9.98
C LYS A 201 9.77 -8.75 8.99
N ASP A 202 8.68 -9.48 9.16
CA ASP A 202 8.28 -10.57 8.25
C ASP A 202 8.06 -10.05 6.83
N GLU A 203 7.48 -8.86 6.72
CA GLU A 203 7.24 -8.23 5.43
C GLU A 203 8.54 -7.82 4.72
N VAL A 204 9.52 -7.28 5.45
CA VAL A 204 10.86 -7.00 4.90
C VAL A 204 11.48 -8.25 4.27
N TYR A 205 11.39 -9.40 4.94
CA TYR A 205 11.92 -10.67 4.40
C TYR A 205 11.15 -11.14 3.16
N LYS A 206 9.82 -11.09 3.20
CA LYS A 206 8.97 -11.51 2.08
C LYS A 206 9.23 -10.67 0.83
N LYS A 207 9.33 -9.35 0.96
CA LYS A 207 9.51 -8.44 -0.17
C LYS A 207 10.92 -8.49 -0.74
N GLY A 208 11.94 -8.69 0.09
CA GLY A 208 13.30 -8.97 -0.37
C GLY A 208 13.39 -10.18 -1.32
N ALA A 209 12.51 -11.19 -1.16
CA ALA A 209 12.44 -12.34 -2.07
C ALA A 209 11.73 -12.02 -3.40
N ILE A 210 10.62 -11.29 -3.35
CA ILE A 210 9.84 -10.90 -4.55
C ILE A 210 10.65 -9.95 -5.44
N LEU A 211 11.36 -8.98 -4.84
CA LEU A 211 12.17 -8.01 -5.57
C LEU A 211 13.21 -8.67 -6.48
N LYS A 212 13.83 -9.78 -6.03
CA LYS A 212 14.80 -10.53 -6.84
C LYS A 212 14.20 -11.10 -8.14
N ARG A 213 12.88 -11.31 -8.18
CA ARG A 213 12.16 -11.82 -9.36
C ARG A 213 11.65 -10.70 -10.29
N LEU A 214 11.56 -9.45 -9.81
CA LEU A 214 11.00 -8.30 -10.53
C LEU A 214 12.05 -7.28 -11.00
N GLY A 215 13.30 -7.76 -11.16
CA GLY A 215 14.41 -7.03 -11.75
C GLY A 215 15.46 -6.53 -10.76
N LEU A 216 16.61 -6.12 -11.30
CA LEU A 216 17.74 -5.59 -10.54
C LEU A 216 17.69 -4.06 -10.55
N GLY A 217 17.88 -3.40 -9.40
CA GLY A 217 17.96 -1.94 -9.27
C GLY A 217 17.52 -1.43 -7.90
N GLU A 218 17.67 -0.12 -7.68
CA GLU A 218 17.48 0.54 -6.37
C GLU A 218 16.06 0.43 -5.80
N LYS A 219 15.99 0.50 -4.46
CA LYS A 219 14.83 0.38 -3.56
C LYS A 219 13.44 0.48 -4.22
N ARG A 220 12.86 -0.67 -4.59
CA ARG A 220 11.58 -0.77 -5.32
C ARG A 220 10.39 -1.16 -4.44
N ALA A 221 10.63 -1.40 -3.15
CA ALA A 221 9.62 -1.75 -2.17
C ALA A 221 9.54 -0.67 -1.10
N ILE A 222 8.31 -0.28 -0.76
CA ILE A 222 8.01 0.62 0.35
C ILE A 222 7.06 -0.13 1.29
N ILE A 223 7.27 -0.04 2.59
CA ILE A 223 6.34 -0.49 3.62
C ILE A 223 5.81 0.76 4.30
N CYS A 224 4.54 1.07 4.09
CA CYS A 224 3.83 2.08 4.88
C CYS A 224 3.27 1.41 6.13
N THR A 225 3.40 2.05 7.28
CA THR A 225 2.87 1.49 8.53
C THR A 225 2.29 2.55 9.45
N THR A 226 1.31 2.15 10.26
CA THR A 226 0.75 2.99 11.31
C THR A 226 1.62 3.06 12.56
N HIS A 227 2.75 2.35 12.61
CA HIS A 227 3.70 2.45 13.71
C HIS A 227 4.38 3.84 13.71
N ASN A 228 4.57 4.40 14.91
CA ASN A 228 5.25 5.68 15.08
C ASN A 228 6.77 5.60 14.91
N GLN A 229 7.37 4.48 15.35
CA GLN A 229 8.82 4.31 15.35
C GLN A 229 9.23 2.96 14.76
N ILE A 230 10.35 2.94 14.05
CA ILE A 230 10.97 1.74 13.49
C ILE A 230 12.34 1.58 14.14
N SER A 231 12.62 0.38 14.67
CA SER A 231 13.93 0.11 15.28
C SER A 231 15.06 0.28 14.26
N GLU A 232 16.22 0.78 14.71
CA GLU A 232 17.37 0.98 13.85
C GLU A 232 17.82 -0.32 13.16
N ALA A 233 17.85 -1.42 13.90
CA ALA A 233 18.18 -2.74 13.37
C ALA A 233 17.25 -3.16 12.21
N LEU A 234 15.95 -2.89 12.33
CA LEU A 234 14.98 -3.19 11.27
C LEU A 234 15.15 -2.25 10.08
N SER A 235 15.41 -0.95 10.30
CA SER A 235 15.68 0.03 9.25
C SER A 235 16.93 -0.32 8.44
N VAL A 236 18.02 -0.71 9.10
CA VAL A 236 19.25 -1.18 8.45
C VAL A 236 18.97 -2.42 7.61
N ARG A 237 18.25 -3.41 8.18
CA ARG A 237 17.91 -4.64 7.46
C ARG A 237 17.01 -4.38 6.26
N ALA A 238 16.03 -3.50 6.37
CA ALA A 238 15.16 -3.11 5.26
C ALA A 238 15.98 -2.50 4.12
N LYS A 239 16.93 -1.61 4.44
CA LYS A 239 17.84 -1.01 3.46
C LYS A 239 18.71 -2.06 2.74
N GLU A 240 19.21 -3.08 3.46
CA GLU A 240 19.96 -4.21 2.86
C GLU A 240 19.12 -5.00 1.85
N TYR A 241 17.80 -5.10 2.07
CA TYR A 241 16.87 -5.75 1.14
C TYR A 241 16.30 -4.83 0.06
N GLY A 242 16.70 -3.55 0.02
CA GLY A 242 16.13 -2.59 -0.91
C GLY A 242 14.67 -2.21 -0.59
N VAL A 243 14.31 -2.25 0.69
CA VAL A 243 12.98 -1.89 1.22
C VAL A 243 13.10 -0.60 2.03
N GLU A 244 12.16 0.33 1.83
CA GLU A 244 12.02 1.53 2.66
C GLU A 244 10.82 1.41 3.56
N ILE A 245 10.97 1.78 4.83
CA ILE A 245 9.87 1.73 5.79
C ILE A 245 9.47 3.16 6.12
N LEU A 246 8.20 3.48 5.92
CA LEU A 246 7.59 4.78 6.22
C LEU A 246 6.67 4.63 7.43
N PRO A 247 7.09 5.09 8.62
CA PRO A 247 6.20 5.22 9.77
C PRO A 247 5.11 6.27 9.53
N ILE A 248 4.08 6.25 10.37
CA ILE A 248 2.83 7.00 10.17
C ILE A 248 3.04 8.50 9.93
N GLN A 249 4.04 9.10 10.57
CA GLN A 249 4.41 10.50 10.39
C GLN A 249 4.79 10.87 8.95
N HIS A 250 5.47 9.98 8.22
CA HIS A 250 5.77 10.18 6.80
C HIS A 250 4.58 9.82 5.92
N VAL A 251 3.77 8.84 6.35
CA VAL A 251 2.58 8.42 5.60
C VAL A 251 1.51 9.52 5.58
N ARG A 252 1.37 10.32 6.65
CA ARG A 252 0.44 11.48 6.68
C ARG A 252 0.67 12.49 5.56
N ASP A 253 1.91 12.62 5.10
CA ASP A 253 2.32 13.48 3.99
C ASP A 253 2.88 12.66 2.81
N LEU A 254 2.33 11.45 2.59
CA LEU A 254 2.91 10.48 1.65
C LEU A 254 3.04 11.03 0.22
N LYS A 255 2.01 11.70 -0.31
CA LYS A 255 2.07 12.28 -1.66
C LYS A 255 3.25 13.24 -1.80
N ARG A 256 3.47 14.11 -0.82
CA ARG A 256 4.60 15.03 -0.80
C ARG A 256 5.93 14.28 -0.71
N TRP A 257 6.04 13.31 0.21
CA TRP A 257 7.26 12.52 0.37
C TRP A 257 7.65 11.78 -0.92
N LEU A 258 6.68 11.17 -1.59
CA LEU A 258 6.87 10.49 -2.87
C LEU A 258 7.24 11.48 -3.98
N SER A 259 6.61 12.64 -4.04
CA SER A 259 6.96 13.69 -5.02
C SER A 259 8.42 14.10 -4.85
N GLU A 260 8.83 14.47 -3.63
CA GLU A 260 10.21 14.87 -3.32
C GLU A 260 11.22 13.77 -3.67
N ARG A 261 10.88 12.50 -3.37
CA ARG A 261 11.71 11.34 -3.71
C ARG A 261 11.93 11.17 -5.22
N PHE A 262 10.90 11.38 -6.03
CA PHE A 262 10.92 11.04 -7.45
C PHE A 262 11.14 12.25 -8.38
N GLU A 263 11.07 13.47 -7.86
CA GLU A 263 11.45 14.71 -8.55
C GLU A 263 12.92 15.09 -8.29
N ALA A 264 13.50 14.69 -7.15
CA ALA A 264 14.89 14.99 -6.81
C ALA A 264 15.94 14.11 -7.55
N ASN A 265 15.51 13.25 -8.50
CA ASN A 265 16.36 12.31 -9.23
C ASN A 265 16.23 12.43 -10.75
#